data_AF-A0A9Q1J1A4-F1
#
_entry.id   AF-A0A9Q1J1A4-F1
#
_cell.length_a   1.000
_cell.length_b   1.000
_cell.length_c   1.000
_cell.angle_alpha   90.00
_cell.angle_beta   90.00
_cell.angle_gamma   90.00
#
_symmetry.space_group_name_H-M   'P 1'
#
loop_
_entity.id
_entity.type
_entity.pdbx_description
1 polymer ?
#
loop_
_entity_poly.entity_id
_entity_poly.type
_entity_poly.pdbx_seq_one_letter_code
_entity_poly.pdbx_strand_id
1 'polypeptide(L)'
;MRNLLTTQNQNCYREVIEKEAYTRMAWKIKYGDDYPLSFPSRSPKVPQAPKISTPKIVLPPVVKPPEIKKEVAAEAVEQTLKAAPLMRPVSPRIKETLYQGFSKEGNGRHLYLRRRAQKGPEERFDFPLLSSWEYGWRLGDYDRDYRCPPNGRSGIVRSTFYARNGIFHFPSPTDQLG
;
A
#
# COMPACT_ATOMS: atom_id res chain seq x y z
N MET A 1 10.97 27.71 16.55
CA MET A 1 11.29 26.48 17.32
C MET A 1 11.83 26.79 18.72
N ARG A 2 11.26 27.75 19.48
CA ARG A 2 11.83 28.19 20.77
C ARG A 2 11.22 27.51 22.01
N ASN A 3 10.08 26.83 21.85
CA ASN A 3 9.33 26.27 22.98
C ASN A 3 9.53 24.75 23.14
N LEU A 4 10.19 24.06 22.20
CA LEU A 4 10.26 22.59 22.20
C LEU A 4 11.17 22.00 23.31
N LEU A 5 12.07 22.81 23.86
CA LEU A 5 13.13 22.38 24.79
C LEU A 5 12.92 22.92 26.22
N THR A 6 11.73 23.42 26.56
CA THR A 6 11.43 23.83 27.93
C THR A 6 11.16 22.60 28.80
N THR A 7 11.62 22.62 30.05
CA THR A 7 11.38 21.55 31.03
C THR A 7 9.89 21.24 31.20
N GLN A 8 9.05 22.27 31.13
CA GLN A 8 7.59 22.14 31.18
C GLN A 8 7.08 21.24 30.05
N ASN A 9 7.48 21.48 28.81
CA ASN A 9 7.03 20.67 27.68
C ASN A 9 7.59 19.25 27.75
N GLN A 10 8.84 19.07 28.21
CA GLN A 10 9.41 17.74 28.44
C GLN A 10 8.60 16.92 29.46
N ASN A 11 8.14 17.57 30.54
CA ASN A 11 7.28 16.92 31.53
C ASN A 11 5.90 16.59 30.96
N CYS A 12 5.30 17.48 30.18
CA CYS A 12 4.03 17.19 29.49
C CYS A 12 4.15 15.96 28.57
N TYR A 13 5.24 15.85 27.81
CA TYR A 13 5.47 14.66 26.97
C TYR A 13 5.66 13.39 27.79
N ARG A 14 6.37 13.47 28.91
CA ARG A 14 6.53 12.34 29.83
C ARG A 14 5.17 11.86 30.35
N GLU A 15 4.33 12.77 30.83
CA GLU A 15 2.99 12.42 31.31
C GLU A 15 2.12 11.77 30.23
N VAL A 16 2.20 12.27 28.99
CA VAL A 16 1.45 11.70 27.86
C VAL A 16 1.91 10.27 27.57
N ILE A 17 3.23 10.03 27.55
CA ILE A 17 3.81 8.70 27.33
C ILE A 17 3.40 7.73 28.45
N GLU A 18 3.46 8.17 29.71
CA GLU A 18 3.09 7.34 30.87
C GLU A 18 1.60 6.98 30.85
N LYS A 19 0.73 7.95 30.54
CA LYS A 19 -0.71 7.72 30.40
C LYS A 19 -1.00 6.73 29.27
N GLU A 20 -0.39 6.92 28.10
CA GLU A 20 -0.55 6.02 26.97
C GLU A 20 -0.09 4.60 27.31
N ALA A 21 1.07 4.45 27.96
CA ALA A 21 1.59 3.16 28.39
C ALA A 21 0.61 2.46 29.35
N TYR A 22 0.07 3.19 30.32
CA TYR A 22 -0.91 2.65 31.25
C TYR A 22 -2.22 2.25 30.54
N THR A 23 -2.73 3.08 29.63
CA THR A 23 -3.93 2.76 28.85
C THR A 23 -3.73 1.52 27.97
N ARG A 24 -2.57 1.40 27.29
CA ARG A 24 -2.23 0.21 26.50
C ARG A 24 -2.13 -1.05 27.34
N MET A 25 -1.52 -0.96 28.53
CA MET A 25 -1.43 -2.09 29.45
C MET A 25 -2.81 -2.48 29.99
N ALA A 26 -3.62 -1.52 30.42
CA ALA A 26 -4.98 -1.75 30.89
C ALA A 26 -5.86 -2.38 29.79
N TRP A 27 -5.74 -1.89 28.56
CA TRP A 27 -6.42 -2.47 27.40
C TRP A 27 -5.97 -3.90 27.15
N LYS A 28 -4.65 -4.16 27.14
CA LYS A 28 -4.10 -5.51 26.95
C LYS A 28 -4.53 -6.49 28.03
N ILE A 29 -4.60 -6.05 29.30
CA ILE A 29 -5.09 -6.89 30.40
C ILE A 29 -6.58 -7.22 30.20
N LYS A 30 -7.38 -6.28 29.68
CA LYS A 30 -8.82 -6.47 29.47
C LYS A 30 -9.18 -7.27 28.23
N TYR A 31 -8.44 -7.09 27.14
CA TYR A 31 -8.83 -7.58 25.80
C TYR A 31 -7.72 -8.38 25.10
N GLY A 32 -6.58 -8.60 25.76
CA GLY A 32 -5.44 -9.30 25.15
C GLY A 32 -5.71 -10.75 24.80
N ASP A 33 -6.59 -11.41 25.56
CA ASP A 33 -7.00 -12.80 25.31
C ASP A 33 -7.96 -12.91 24.11
N ASP A 34 -8.81 -11.90 23.90
CA ASP A 34 -9.76 -11.83 22.79
C ASP A 34 -9.11 -11.43 21.46
N TYR A 35 -8.02 -10.65 21.53
CA TYR A 35 -7.28 -10.14 20.37
C TYR A 35 -5.79 -10.50 20.45
N PRO A 36 -5.42 -11.79 20.34
CA PRO A 36 -4.02 -12.19 20.33
C PRO A 36 -3.35 -11.62 19.07
N LEU A 37 -2.41 -10.68 19.26
CA LEU A 37 -1.56 -10.12 18.19
C LEU A 37 -0.63 -11.17 17.54
N SER A 38 -0.63 -12.39 18.06
CA SER A 38 0.07 -13.55 17.53
C SER A 38 -0.88 -14.39 16.67
N PHE A 39 -0.90 -14.15 15.36
CA PHE A 39 -1.24 -15.22 14.43
C PHE A 39 -0.22 -16.35 14.64
N PRO A 40 -0.61 -17.64 14.75
CA PRO A 40 0.35 -18.72 14.80
C PRO A 40 1.11 -18.76 13.47
N SER A 41 2.24 -18.07 13.43
CA SER A 41 3.27 -18.29 12.44
C SER A 41 3.69 -19.75 12.62
N ARG A 42 3.28 -20.62 11.70
CA ARG A 42 4.01 -21.86 11.45
C ARG A 42 5.42 -21.42 11.08
N SER A 43 6.33 -21.45 12.04
CA SER A 43 7.74 -21.22 11.76
C SER A 43 8.22 -22.34 10.84
N PRO A 44 8.60 -22.05 9.56
CA PRO A 44 9.42 -23.02 8.86
C PRO A 44 10.77 -23.05 9.59
N LYS A 45 11.34 -24.24 9.80
CA LYS A 45 12.71 -24.38 10.27
C LYS A 45 13.63 -23.73 9.23
N VAL A 46 14.15 -22.53 9.51
CA VAL A 46 15.12 -21.85 8.65
C VAL A 46 16.53 -22.21 9.13
N PRO A 47 17.43 -22.72 8.25
CA PRO A 47 18.84 -22.92 8.58
C PRO A 47 19.55 -21.56 8.76
N GLN A 48 20.46 -21.49 9.73
CA GLN A 48 21.15 -20.25 10.12
C GLN A 48 21.96 -19.66 8.96
N ALA A 49 21.68 -18.40 8.62
CA ALA A 49 22.51 -17.56 7.75
C ALA A 49 23.35 -16.57 8.59
N PRO A 50 24.55 -16.17 8.12
CA PRO A 50 25.51 -15.41 8.89
C PRO A 50 25.05 -13.96 9.17
N LYS A 51 25.38 -13.46 10.36
CA LYS A 51 25.00 -12.13 10.85
C LYS A 51 25.82 -11.05 10.13
N ILE A 52 25.17 -10.21 9.34
CA ILE A 52 25.73 -8.97 8.80
C ILE A 52 25.21 -7.81 9.66
N SER A 53 26.13 -6.94 10.11
CA SER A 53 25.84 -5.74 10.89
C SER A 53 25.28 -4.63 9.99
N THR A 54 24.10 -4.10 10.29
CA THR A 54 23.50 -2.97 9.55
C THR A 54 23.40 -1.72 10.44
N PRO A 55 23.77 -0.52 9.95
CA PRO A 55 23.60 0.73 10.69
C PRO A 55 22.13 1.15 10.79
N LYS A 56 21.76 1.75 11.93
CA LYS A 56 20.42 2.26 12.22
C LYS A 56 20.06 3.42 11.29
N ILE A 57 19.04 3.25 10.46
CA ILE A 57 18.36 4.31 9.72
C ILE A 57 17.05 4.64 10.46
N VAL A 58 16.88 5.90 10.85
CA VAL A 58 15.64 6.41 11.48
C VAL A 58 14.81 7.10 10.40
N LEU A 59 13.57 6.67 10.21
CA LEU A 59 12.60 7.29 9.32
C LEU A 59 11.82 8.40 10.06
N PRO A 60 11.41 9.49 9.38
CA PRO A 60 10.62 10.56 9.98
C PRO A 60 9.13 10.18 10.17
N PRO A 61 8.42 10.81 11.12
CA PRO A 61 7.03 10.49 11.44
C PRO A 61 6.03 11.06 10.42
N VAL A 62 5.08 10.22 10.00
CA VAL A 62 3.96 10.56 9.12
C VAL A 62 2.86 11.29 9.90
N VAL A 63 2.45 12.45 9.41
CA VAL A 63 1.30 13.25 9.88
C VAL A 63 0.00 12.64 9.35
N LYS A 64 -1.05 12.51 10.18
CA LYS A 64 -2.41 12.17 9.74
C LYS A 64 -3.37 13.38 9.88
N PRO A 65 -4.31 13.59 8.94
CA PRO A 65 -5.34 14.65 8.97
C PRO A 65 -6.51 14.34 9.95
N PRO A 66 -7.37 15.32 10.28
CA PRO A 66 -8.29 15.28 11.43
C PRO A 66 -9.50 14.35 11.28
N GLU A 67 -9.93 13.80 12.42
CA GLU A 67 -11.06 12.89 12.59
C GLU A 67 -12.42 13.62 12.58
N ILE A 68 -13.35 13.14 11.74
CA ILE A 68 -14.78 13.48 11.80
C ILE A 68 -15.47 12.46 12.72
N LYS A 69 -16.12 12.96 13.76
CA LYS A 69 -16.93 12.17 14.71
C LYS A 69 -18.17 11.60 14.04
N LYS A 70 -18.40 10.29 14.19
CA LYS A 70 -19.70 9.65 13.98
C LYS A 70 -20.05 8.86 15.24
N GLU A 71 -20.93 9.42 16.04
CA GLU A 71 -21.72 8.67 17.02
C GLU A 71 -23.12 8.48 16.46
N VAL A 72 -23.77 7.40 16.90
CA VAL A 72 -25.17 6.98 16.66
C VAL A 72 -25.40 6.09 15.43
N ALA A 73 -25.11 4.79 15.61
CA ALA A 73 -25.85 3.66 15.03
C ALA A 73 -25.38 2.33 15.66
N ALA A 74 -25.55 2.19 16.98
CA ALA A 74 -25.02 1.04 17.73
C ALA A 74 -25.96 -0.17 17.81
N GLU A 75 -27.16 -0.15 17.23
CA GLU A 75 -28.18 -1.17 17.54
C GLU A 75 -28.49 -2.17 16.39
N ALA A 76 -27.66 -2.24 15.35
CA ALA A 76 -27.80 -3.24 14.27
C ALA A 76 -26.61 -4.22 14.14
N VAL A 77 -25.64 -4.19 15.07
CA VAL A 77 -24.31 -4.80 14.86
C VAL A 77 -24.21 -6.26 15.32
N GLU A 78 -25.18 -6.79 16.08
CA GLU A 78 -25.02 -8.09 16.73
C GLU A 78 -25.20 -9.33 15.82
N GLN A 79 -25.70 -9.20 14.59
CA GLN A 79 -25.96 -10.38 13.73
C GLN A 79 -24.82 -10.80 12.78
N THR A 80 -23.69 -10.09 12.69
CA THR A 80 -22.59 -10.52 11.81
C THR A 80 -21.21 -10.07 12.28
N LEU A 81 -20.68 -10.65 13.35
CA LEU A 81 -19.23 -10.84 13.47
C LEU A 81 -18.74 -11.97 12.54
N LYS A 82 -19.37 -12.15 11.37
CA LYS A 82 -18.77 -12.91 10.27
C LYS A 82 -17.62 -12.04 9.81
N ALA A 83 -16.40 -12.47 10.12
CA ALA A 83 -15.16 -11.84 9.68
C ALA A 83 -15.36 -11.23 8.29
N ALA A 84 -15.18 -9.90 8.19
CA ALA A 84 -15.34 -9.20 6.93
C ALA A 84 -14.51 -9.95 5.87
N PRO A 85 -15.10 -10.25 4.70
CA PRO A 85 -14.39 -11.02 3.69
C PRO A 85 -13.11 -10.27 3.34
N LEU A 86 -11.98 -10.99 3.34
CA LEU A 86 -10.64 -10.44 3.06
C LEU A 86 -10.56 -9.69 1.71
N MET A 87 -11.55 -9.86 0.86
CA MET A 87 -11.51 -9.77 -0.58
C MET A 87 -12.90 -9.37 -1.08
N ARG A 88 -12.98 -8.46 -2.04
CA ARG A 88 -14.25 -8.11 -2.66
C ARG A 88 -14.89 -9.30 -3.37
N PRO A 89 -16.24 -9.38 -3.38
CA PRO A 89 -16.95 -10.42 -4.11
C PRO A 89 -16.64 -10.34 -5.60
N VAL A 90 -16.50 -11.51 -6.22
CA VAL A 90 -16.18 -11.60 -7.65
C VAL A 90 -17.44 -11.45 -8.48
N SER A 91 -17.34 -10.73 -9.60
CA SER A 91 -18.41 -10.59 -10.59
C SER A 91 -18.94 -11.97 -11.04
N PRO A 92 -20.26 -12.16 -11.17
CA PRO A 92 -20.86 -13.44 -11.51
C PRO A 92 -20.29 -14.04 -12.79
N ARG A 93 -20.08 -13.23 -13.82
CA ARG A 93 -19.48 -13.65 -15.11
C ARG A 93 -18.09 -14.28 -14.97
N ILE A 94 -17.28 -13.78 -14.04
CA ILE A 94 -15.96 -14.36 -13.76
C ILE A 94 -16.13 -15.61 -12.90
N LYS A 95 -17.05 -15.59 -11.92
CA LYS A 95 -17.35 -16.73 -11.04
C LYS A 95 -17.85 -17.95 -11.81
N GLU A 96 -18.66 -17.76 -12.86
CA GLU A 96 -19.15 -18.83 -13.74
C GLU A 96 -18.00 -19.61 -14.38
N THR A 97 -16.93 -18.93 -14.79
CA THR A 97 -15.78 -19.61 -15.39
C THR A 97 -15.02 -20.52 -14.46
N LEU A 98 -15.24 -20.44 -13.14
CA LEU A 98 -14.58 -21.30 -12.17
C LEU A 98 -14.90 -22.79 -12.40
N TYR A 99 -16.10 -23.08 -12.90
CA TYR A 99 -16.61 -24.43 -13.10
C TYR A 99 -16.77 -24.82 -14.58
N GLN A 100 -16.42 -23.92 -15.51
CA GLN A 100 -16.57 -24.16 -16.94
C GLN A 100 -15.34 -24.86 -17.52
N GLY A 101 -15.46 -26.16 -17.83
CA GLY A 101 -14.42 -26.96 -18.48
C GLY A 101 -13.28 -27.41 -17.55
N PHE A 102 -12.18 -27.90 -18.15
CA PHE A 102 -11.07 -28.50 -17.40
C PHE A 102 -9.86 -27.57 -17.26
N SER A 103 -9.26 -27.57 -16.07
CA SER A 103 -8.08 -26.74 -15.78
C SER A 103 -6.84 -27.12 -16.57
N LYS A 104 -6.72 -28.38 -17.02
CA LYS A 104 -5.58 -28.86 -17.80
C LYS A 104 -5.52 -28.26 -19.20
N GLU A 105 -6.67 -27.93 -19.77
CA GLU A 105 -6.81 -27.29 -21.08
C GLU A 105 -6.73 -25.76 -21.00
N GLY A 106 -6.39 -25.23 -19.81
CA GLY A 106 -6.37 -23.79 -19.55
C GLY A 106 -7.75 -23.19 -19.26
N ASN A 107 -8.82 -23.99 -19.20
CA ASN A 107 -10.18 -23.55 -18.88
C ASN A 107 -10.48 -23.63 -17.37
N GLY A 108 -11.73 -23.38 -16.97
CA GLY A 108 -12.18 -23.56 -15.59
C GLY A 108 -11.43 -22.68 -14.59
N ARG A 109 -10.91 -23.33 -13.54
CA ARG A 109 -10.14 -22.70 -12.47
C ARG A 109 -8.90 -21.95 -12.97
N HIS A 110 -8.20 -22.46 -13.98
CA HIS A 110 -7.01 -21.79 -14.52
C HIS A 110 -7.38 -20.43 -15.12
N LEU A 111 -8.40 -20.43 -15.98
CA LEU A 111 -8.93 -19.23 -16.61
C LEU A 111 -9.49 -18.25 -15.58
N TYR A 112 -10.20 -18.73 -14.57
CA TYR A 112 -10.69 -17.91 -13.45
C TYR A 112 -9.54 -17.18 -12.74
N LEU A 113 -8.49 -17.92 -12.34
CA LEU A 113 -7.34 -17.34 -11.64
C LEU A 113 -6.60 -16.34 -12.51
N ARG A 114 -6.41 -16.64 -13.81
CA ARG A 114 -5.78 -15.73 -14.77
C ARG A 114 -6.57 -14.43 -14.91
N ARG A 115 -7.89 -14.49 -15.09
CA ARG A 115 -8.76 -13.29 -15.15
C ARG A 115 -8.76 -12.52 -13.83
N ARG A 116 -8.74 -13.22 -12.69
CA ARG A 116 -8.71 -12.58 -11.37
C ARG A 116 -7.36 -11.91 -11.08
N ALA A 117 -6.26 -12.40 -11.64
CA ALA A 117 -4.93 -11.81 -11.53
C ALA A 117 -4.73 -10.57 -12.41
N GLN A 118 -5.49 -10.43 -13.50
CA GLN A 118 -5.47 -9.23 -14.33
C GLN A 118 -6.05 -7.99 -13.63
N LYS A 119 -6.90 -8.19 -12.61
CA LYS A 119 -7.43 -7.09 -11.80
C LYS A 119 -6.37 -6.59 -10.83
N GLY A 120 -6.25 -5.26 -10.73
CA GLY A 120 -5.38 -4.62 -9.76
C GLY A 120 -5.77 -4.96 -8.31
N PRO A 121 -4.83 -4.87 -7.36
CA PRO A 121 -5.11 -5.15 -5.97
C PRO A 121 -6.17 -4.19 -5.38
N GLU A 122 -6.25 -2.95 -5.87
CA GLU A 122 -7.21 -1.93 -5.44
C GLU A 122 -8.68 -2.24 -5.78
N GLU A 123 -8.91 -2.91 -6.91
CA GLU A 123 -10.24 -3.42 -7.25
C GLU A 123 -10.60 -4.67 -6.46
N ARG A 124 -9.57 -5.38 -5.97
CA ARG A 124 -9.65 -6.73 -5.43
C ARG A 124 -9.82 -6.71 -3.92
N PHE A 125 -9.18 -5.76 -3.24
CA PHE A 125 -9.16 -5.60 -1.79
C PHE A 125 -9.68 -4.21 -1.43
N ASP A 126 -10.40 -4.11 -0.31
CA ASP A 126 -10.88 -2.81 0.19
C ASP A 126 -9.77 -1.96 0.79
N PHE A 127 -8.74 -2.62 1.33
CA PHE A 127 -7.63 -1.99 2.03
C PHE A 127 -6.30 -2.67 1.66
N PRO A 128 -5.18 -1.93 1.72
CA PRO A 128 -3.86 -2.51 1.51
C PRO A 128 -3.55 -3.49 2.63
N LEU A 129 -3.30 -4.75 2.26
CA LEU A 129 -2.99 -5.81 3.23
C LEU A 129 -1.50 -5.88 3.59
N LEU A 130 -0.64 -5.39 2.70
CA LEU A 130 0.81 -5.49 2.83
C LEU A 130 1.43 -4.10 2.81
N SER A 131 2.54 -3.92 3.52
CA SER A 131 3.31 -2.67 3.54
C SER A 131 3.77 -2.22 2.15
N SER A 132 4.10 -3.17 1.27
CA SER A 132 4.47 -2.85 -0.12
C SER A 132 3.33 -2.25 -0.94
N TRP A 133 2.07 -2.37 -0.49
CA TRP A 133 0.91 -1.76 -1.13
C TRP A 133 0.56 -0.41 -0.53
N GLU A 134 1.20 0.02 0.56
CA GLU A 134 0.97 1.34 1.15
C GLU A 134 1.32 2.45 0.15
N TYR A 135 2.42 2.28 -0.60
CA TYR A 135 2.81 3.20 -1.65
C TYR A 135 2.06 2.91 -2.96
N GLY A 136 1.48 3.95 -3.55
CA GLY A 136 0.79 3.87 -4.83
C GLY A 136 -0.66 3.35 -4.77
N TRP A 137 -1.19 3.04 -3.58
CA TRP A 137 -2.59 2.62 -3.41
C TRP A 137 -3.57 3.71 -3.86
N ARG A 138 -4.48 3.35 -4.74
CA ARG A 138 -5.52 4.21 -5.34
C ARG A 138 -4.93 5.44 -6.03
N LEU A 139 -3.70 5.34 -6.52
CA LEU A 139 -3.06 6.43 -7.27
C LEU A 139 -3.79 6.73 -8.59
N GLY A 140 -4.49 5.74 -9.15
CA GLY A 140 -5.30 5.90 -10.36
C GLY A 140 -6.57 6.73 -10.19
N ASP A 141 -7.07 6.90 -8.96
CA ASP A 141 -8.26 7.71 -8.68
C ASP A 141 -7.96 9.21 -8.71
N TYR A 142 -6.69 9.57 -8.56
CA TYR A 142 -6.24 10.94 -8.77
C TYR A 142 -6.09 11.15 -10.27
N ASP A 143 -6.72 12.21 -10.77
CA ASP A 143 -6.53 12.63 -12.15
C ASP A 143 -5.03 12.77 -12.41
N ARG A 144 -4.51 11.93 -13.30
CA ARG A 144 -3.17 12.10 -13.87
C ARG A 144 -3.23 13.27 -14.83
N ASP A 145 -3.54 14.46 -14.33
CA ASP A 145 -3.19 15.71 -14.96
C ASP A 145 -1.67 15.92 -14.87
N TYR A 146 -0.90 14.92 -15.30
CA TYR A 146 0.49 15.09 -15.70
C TYR A 146 0.47 15.84 -17.03
N ARG A 147 0.08 17.11 -16.96
CA ARG A 147 0.19 18.02 -18.09
C ARG A 147 1.61 18.55 -18.11
N CYS A 148 2.21 18.56 -19.28
CA CYS A 148 3.39 19.40 -19.49
C CYS A 148 2.99 20.84 -19.12
N PRO A 149 3.82 21.56 -18.34
CA PRO A 149 3.54 22.96 -18.06
C PRO A 149 3.39 23.70 -19.40
N PRO A 150 2.43 24.63 -19.54
CA PRO A 150 2.15 25.29 -20.82
C PRO A 150 3.39 25.99 -21.39
N ASN A 151 4.27 26.47 -20.51
CA ASN A 151 5.50 27.18 -20.85
C ASN A 151 6.76 26.41 -20.43
N GLY A 152 6.84 25.11 -20.77
CA GLY A 152 8.06 24.31 -20.58
C GLY A 152 9.17 24.69 -21.57
N ARG A 153 10.43 24.74 -21.12
CA ARG A 153 11.57 24.96 -22.03
C ARG A 153 11.71 23.76 -22.97
N SER A 154 11.57 23.98 -24.27
CA SER A 154 11.81 22.97 -25.31
C SER A 154 13.25 23.06 -25.85
N GLY A 155 13.92 21.92 -25.99
CA GLY A 155 15.29 21.84 -26.50
C GLY A 155 15.42 21.89 -28.02
N ILE A 156 14.77 22.84 -28.69
CA ILE A 156 14.67 22.88 -30.18
C ILE A 156 16.06 22.86 -30.85
N VAL A 157 17.01 23.65 -30.34
CA VAL A 157 18.37 23.68 -30.91
C VAL A 157 19.03 22.31 -30.79
N ARG A 158 18.90 21.67 -29.63
CA ARG A 158 19.47 20.34 -29.40
C ARG A 158 18.83 19.28 -30.31
N SER A 159 17.52 19.34 -30.52
CA SER A 159 16.79 18.36 -31.32
C SER A 159 16.94 18.56 -32.84
N THR A 160 17.37 19.75 -33.29
CA THR A 160 17.46 20.08 -34.73
C THR A 160 18.88 20.26 -35.24
N PHE A 161 19.77 20.93 -34.49
CA PHE A 161 21.13 21.23 -34.96
C PHE A 161 22.11 20.08 -34.74
N TYR A 162 21.84 19.20 -33.78
CA TYR A 162 22.77 18.14 -33.40
C TYR A 162 22.16 16.78 -33.70
N ALA A 163 22.76 16.05 -34.64
CA ALA A 163 22.45 14.65 -34.90
C ALA A 163 23.26 13.74 -33.97
N ARG A 164 22.67 12.61 -33.55
CA ARG A 164 23.36 11.59 -32.75
C ARG A 164 24.40 10.81 -33.57
N ASN A 165 24.13 10.65 -34.86
CA ASN A 165 24.99 9.95 -35.82
C ASN A 165 25.68 10.99 -36.72
N GLY A 166 26.92 10.71 -37.13
CA GLY A 166 27.86 11.67 -37.72
C GLY A 166 27.44 12.31 -39.06
N ILE A 167 28.43 12.62 -39.90
CA ILE A 167 28.28 13.49 -41.08
C ILE A 167 27.17 13.04 -42.05
N PHE A 168 26.90 11.73 -42.11
CA PHE A 168 25.78 11.18 -42.86
C PHE A 168 24.62 10.85 -41.92
N HIS A 169 23.55 11.64 -42.03
CA HIS A 169 22.32 11.44 -41.26
C HIS A 169 21.43 10.39 -41.94
N PHE A 170 21.52 9.14 -41.47
CA PHE A 170 20.53 8.10 -41.79
C PHE A 170 19.53 7.99 -40.63
N PRO A 171 18.25 8.31 -40.85
CA PRO A 171 17.25 8.25 -39.79
C PRO A 171 17.08 6.80 -39.32
N SER A 172 17.36 6.56 -38.04
CA SER A 172 17.12 5.28 -37.37
C SER A 172 15.90 5.40 -36.46
N PRO A 173 15.07 4.35 -36.33
CA PRO A 173 13.94 4.34 -35.38
C PRO A 173 14.33 4.68 -33.94
N THR A 174 15.60 4.46 -33.57
CA THR A 174 16.12 4.76 -32.22
C THR A 174 16.29 6.26 -31.96
N ASP A 175 16.35 7.09 -33.00
CA ASP A 175 16.58 8.53 -32.85
C ASP A 175 15.35 9.29 -32.31
N GLN A 176 14.16 8.69 -32.44
CA GLN A 176 12.89 9.25 -31.95
C GLN A 176 12.56 8.85 -30.50
N LEU A 177 13.37 8.02 -29.84
CA LEU A 177 13.11 7.49 -28.50
C LEU A 177 13.76 8.30 -27.36
N GLY A 178 14.23 9.52 -27.65
CA GLY A 178 14.95 10.41 -26.74
C GLY A 178 14.12 11.51 -26.11
#